data_AF-A0A1V3WZZ7-F1
#
_entry.id   AF-A0A1V3WZZ7-F1
#
_cell.length_a   1.000
_cell.length_b   1.000
_cell.length_c   1.000
_cell.angle_alpha   90.00
_cell.angle_beta   90.00
_cell.angle_gamma   90.00
#
_symmetry.space_group_name_H-M   'P 1'
#
loop_
_entity.id
_entity.type
_entity.pdbx_description
1 polymer ?
#
loop_
_entity_poly.entity_id
_entity_poly.type
_entity_poly.pdbx_seq_one_letter_code
_entity_poly.pdbx_strand_id
1 'polypeptide(L)'
;MTTMNAPVDNGVNVDVLLDARTALSEKPELAQFTWRTRHNWVSGTHSRATVDTFYGLGTEQRHKTAFTYDVDHPSAFAGDDNGAAPVEYVLVALGGCLTAGIASIAQRRGIQLRSVRATVEAGKTFSASSARTPPSATVSTASR
;
A
#
# COMPACT_ATOMS: atom_id res chain seq x y z
N MET A 1 38.31 -20.07 -19.37
CA MET A 1 37.95 -19.33 -18.15
C MET A 1 36.43 -19.28 -18.08
N THR A 2 35.83 -20.07 -17.20
CA THR A 2 34.40 -20.07 -16.97
C THR A 2 34.13 -19.00 -15.92
N THR A 3 33.67 -17.82 -16.33
CA THR A 3 33.18 -16.82 -15.38
C THR A 3 31.93 -17.40 -14.72
N MET A 4 32.04 -17.81 -13.45
CA MET A 4 30.87 -18.04 -12.60
C MET A 4 30.16 -16.69 -12.49
N ASN A 5 29.04 -16.57 -13.18
CA ASN A 5 28.17 -15.40 -13.04
C ASN A 5 27.72 -15.37 -11.57
N ALA A 6 28.02 -14.29 -10.85
CA ALA A 6 27.57 -14.14 -9.47
C ALA A 6 26.05 -14.34 -9.40
N PRO A 7 25.52 -14.99 -8.34
CA PRO A 7 24.08 -15.14 -8.20
C PRO A 7 23.41 -13.75 -8.17
N VAL A 8 22.25 -13.64 -8.83
CA VAL A 8 21.47 -12.40 -8.86
C VAL A 8 20.99 -12.04 -7.46
N ASP A 9 21.13 -10.77 -7.10
CA ASP A 9 20.64 -10.21 -5.85
C ASP A 9 19.91 -8.88 -6.09
N ASN A 10 18.59 -8.93 -6.04
CA ASN A 10 17.68 -7.79 -6.06
C ASN A 10 17.06 -7.55 -4.66
N GLY A 11 17.56 -8.22 -3.61
CA GLY A 11 17.07 -8.07 -2.23
C GLY A 11 15.70 -8.71 -1.95
N VAL A 12 15.20 -9.58 -2.83
CA VAL A 12 13.94 -10.31 -2.61
C VAL A 12 14.23 -11.76 -2.23
N ASN A 13 13.72 -12.21 -1.08
CA ASN A 13 13.78 -13.63 -0.72
C ASN A 13 12.68 -14.39 -1.46
N VAL A 14 13.01 -14.92 -2.64
CA VAL A 14 12.06 -15.66 -3.50
C VAL A 14 11.68 -17.01 -2.93
N ASP A 15 12.54 -17.63 -2.12
CA ASP A 15 12.26 -18.93 -1.50
C ASP A 15 11.11 -18.79 -0.51
N VAL A 16 11.13 -17.75 0.33
CA VAL A 16 10.02 -17.42 1.25
C VAL A 16 8.70 -17.18 0.50
N LEU A 17 8.74 -16.56 -0.68
CA LEU A 17 7.53 -16.34 -1.49
C LEU A 17 6.98 -17.65 -2.08
N LEU A 18 7.86 -18.58 -2.45
CA LEU A 18 7.47 -19.89 -2.96
C LEU A 18 6.94 -20.78 -1.84
N ASP A 19 7.58 -20.76 -0.67
CA ASP A 19 7.12 -21.48 0.52
C ASP A 19 5.75 -20.97 0.97
N ALA A 20 5.58 -19.64 1.00
CA ALA A 20 4.27 -19.04 1.29
C ALA A 20 3.23 -19.49 0.27
N ARG A 21 3.54 -19.51 -1.03
CA ARG A 21 2.62 -20.01 -2.06
C ARG A 21 2.21 -21.47 -1.80
N THR A 22 3.17 -22.34 -1.49
CA THR A 22 2.90 -23.76 -1.22
C THR A 22 1.98 -23.90 -0.02
N ALA A 23 2.32 -23.25 1.10
CA ALA A 23 1.52 -23.28 2.32
C ALA A 23 0.08 -22.75 2.11
N LEU A 24 -0.07 -21.66 1.35
CA LEU A 24 -1.39 -21.10 1.03
C LEU A 24 -2.18 -21.96 0.04
N SER A 25 -1.50 -22.73 -0.81
CA SER A 25 -2.16 -23.68 -1.73
C SER A 25 -2.68 -24.91 -0.99
N GLU A 26 -1.94 -25.38 0.01
CA GLU A 26 -2.36 -26.50 0.88
C GLU A 26 -3.48 -26.09 1.84
N LYS A 27 -3.45 -24.84 2.31
CA LYS A 27 -4.40 -24.29 3.30
C LYS A 27 -4.95 -22.93 2.84
N PRO A 28 -5.91 -22.92 1.90
CA PRO A 28 -6.46 -21.68 1.34
C PRO A 28 -7.07 -20.73 2.37
N GLU A 29 -7.54 -21.24 3.51
CA GLU A 29 -8.04 -20.43 4.62
C GLU A 29 -6.97 -19.50 5.20
N LEU A 30 -5.68 -19.85 5.12
CA LEU A 30 -4.57 -18.99 5.54
C LEU A 30 -4.36 -17.81 4.59
N ALA A 31 -4.94 -17.85 3.39
CA ALA A 31 -4.86 -16.78 2.39
C ALA A 31 -5.89 -15.66 2.61
N GLN A 32 -6.70 -15.74 3.68
CA GLN A 32 -7.62 -14.67 4.06
C GLN A 32 -6.87 -13.57 4.81
N PHE A 33 -6.80 -12.39 4.21
CA PHE A 33 -6.19 -11.21 4.82
C PHE A 33 -7.22 -10.11 5.01
N THR A 34 -7.17 -9.44 6.16
CA THR A 34 -7.88 -8.17 6.40
C THR A 34 -6.85 -7.12 6.79
N TRP A 35 -6.50 -6.27 5.83
CA TRP A 35 -5.66 -5.09 6.06
C TRP A 35 -6.49 -3.98 6.68
N ARG A 36 -5.92 -3.23 7.62
CA ARG A 36 -6.65 -2.19 8.36
C ARG A 36 -5.80 -0.95 8.54
N THR A 37 -6.47 0.19 8.48
CA THR A 37 -5.93 1.48 8.89
C THR A 37 -6.95 2.15 9.81
N ARG A 38 -6.49 2.85 10.84
CA ARG A 38 -7.34 3.65 11.74
C ARG A 38 -7.12 5.11 11.44
N HIS A 39 -8.20 5.88 11.32
CA HIS A 39 -8.12 7.31 11.03
C HIS A 39 -8.73 8.08 12.20
N ASN A 40 -7.97 9.04 12.72
CA ASN A 40 -8.47 10.00 13.68
C ASN A 40 -8.58 11.35 12.98
N TRP A 41 -9.77 11.93 12.96
CA TRP A 41 -9.95 13.29 12.50
C TRP A 41 -9.18 14.26 13.41
N VAL A 42 -8.53 15.26 12.82
CA VAL A 42 -7.78 16.29 13.54
C VAL A 42 -8.55 17.61 13.47
N SER A 43 -8.74 18.13 12.25
CA SER A 43 -9.50 19.35 11.97
C SER A 43 -9.74 19.48 10.46
N GLY A 44 -10.81 20.16 10.03
CA GLY A 44 -11.05 20.39 8.59
C GLY A 44 -11.02 19.08 7.77
N THR A 45 -10.28 19.09 6.66
CA THR A 45 -9.99 17.89 5.84
C THR A 45 -8.81 17.05 6.34
N HIS A 46 -8.14 17.49 7.40
CA HIS A 46 -6.96 16.82 7.96
C HIS A 46 -7.36 15.67 8.90
N SER A 47 -6.76 14.51 8.67
CA SER A 47 -6.85 13.34 9.53
C SER A 47 -5.49 12.65 9.65
N ARG A 48 -5.33 11.91 10.75
CA ARG A 48 -4.14 11.09 11.01
C ARG A 48 -4.49 9.62 10.91
N ALA A 49 -3.90 8.94 9.94
CA ALA A 49 -3.99 7.51 9.76
C ALA A 49 -2.93 6.78 10.60
N THR A 50 -3.25 5.59 11.08
CA THR A 50 -2.31 4.68 11.76
C THR A 50 -2.49 3.25 11.24
N VAL A 51 -1.38 2.61 10.90
CA VAL A 51 -1.27 1.20 10.49
C VAL A 51 -0.46 0.46 11.55
N ASP A 52 -1.07 -0.53 12.20
CA ASP A 52 -0.45 -1.27 13.32
C ASP A 52 -0.74 -2.78 13.21
N THR A 53 -1.99 -3.15 12.93
CA THR A 53 -2.41 -4.56 12.87
C THR A 53 -3.12 -4.92 11.58
N PHE A 54 -3.07 -6.20 11.23
CA PHE A 54 -3.83 -6.82 10.16
C PHE A 54 -4.16 -8.26 10.53
N TYR A 55 -5.22 -8.84 9.98
CA TYR A 55 -5.46 -10.28 10.08
C TYR A 55 -4.85 -10.97 8.86
N GLY A 56 -4.19 -12.09 9.07
CA GLY A 56 -3.59 -12.89 7.99
C GLY A 56 -2.90 -14.13 8.54
N LEU A 57 -2.76 -15.16 7.68
CA LEU A 57 -2.16 -16.43 8.07
C LEU A 57 -2.89 -17.08 9.27
N GLY A 58 -4.22 -16.93 9.31
CA GLY A 58 -5.09 -17.53 10.34
C GLY A 58 -5.08 -16.85 11.71
N THR A 59 -4.43 -15.69 11.88
CA THR A 59 -4.37 -14.99 13.17
C THR A 59 -4.22 -13.47 13.01
N GLU A 60 -4.38 -12.73 14.12
CA GLU A 60 -4.04 -11.32 14.18
C GLU A 60 -2.51 -11.14 14.15
N GLN A 61 -2.07 -10.24 13.29
CA GLN A 61 -0.68 -9.87 13.08
C GLN A 61 -0.48 -8.40 13.48
N ARG A 62 0.73 -8.08 13.91
CA ARG A 62 1.14 -6.71 14.27
C ARG A 62 2.47 -6.38 13.61
N HIS A 63 2.59 -5.17 13.07
CA HIS A 63 3.84 -4.68 12.54
C HIS A 63 4.87 -4.47 13.66
N LYS A 64 6.17 -4.55 13.33
CA LYS A 64 7.26 -4.24 14.29
C LYS A 64 7.19 -2.80 14.81
N THR A 65 6.61 -1.90 14.03
CA THR A 65 6.41 -0.49 14.36
C THR A 65 5.10 -0.03 13.73
N ALA A 66 4.35 0.82 14.42
CA ALA A 66 3.16 1.45 13.87
C ALA A 66 3.57 2.57 12.90
N PHE A 67 2.90 2.65 11.75
CA PHE A 67 3.13 3.71 10.77
C PHE A 67 2.02 4.74 10.84
N THR A 68 2.39 6.03 10.89
CA THR A 68 1.45 7.14 10.95
C THR A 68 1.57 8.02 9.73
N TYR A 69 0.43 8.47 9.21
CA TYR A 69 0.35 9.28 7.99
C TYR A 69 -0.62 10.42 8.21
N ASP A 70 -0.22 11.64 7.90
CA ASP A 70 -1.15 12.76 7.78
C ASP A 70 -1.76 12.73 6.38
N VAL A 71 -3.09 12.86 6.34
CA VAL A 71 -3.89 12.87 5.12
C VAL A 71 -4.67 14.18 5.13
N ASP A 72 -4.44 15.00 4.11
CA ASP A 72 -5.09 16.30 3.97
C ASP A 72 -5.30 16.63 2.48
N HIS A 73 -5.63 17.87 2.13
CA HIS A 73 -5.68 18.35 0.77
C HIS A 73 -4.86 19.63 0.61
N PRO A 74 -4.38 19.95 -0.61
CA PRO A 74 -3.81 21.26 -0.91
C PRO A 74 -4.81 22.39 -0.60
N SER A 75 -4.29 23.60 -0.38
CA SER A 75 -5.11 24.79 -0.09
C SER A 75 -6.19 25.09 -1.14
N ALA A 76 -5.91 24.80 -2.41
CA ALA A 76 -6.87 24.91 -3.51
C ALA A 76 -8.12 24.00 -3.36
N PHE A 77 -8.05 22.98 -2.51
CA PHE A 77 -9.11 22.01 -2.22
C PHE A 77 -9.59 22.07 -0.75
N ALA A 78 -9.51 23.25 -0.13
CA ALA A 78 -9.99 23.52 1.23
C ALA A 78 -9.31 22.70 2.35
N GLY A 79 -8.07 22.26 2.12
CA GLY A 79 -7.20 21.76 3.17
C GLY A 79 -6.08 22.75 3.52
N ASP A 80 -5.26 22.39 4.51
CA ASP A 80 -4.15 23.21 4.97
C ASP A 80 -2.79 22.61 4.56
N ASP A 81 -2.81 21.64 3.63
CA ASP A 81 -1.63 20.97 3.06
C ASP A 81 -0.76 20.25 4.11
N ASN A 82 -1.38 19.70 5.17
CA ASN A 82 -0.68 18.99 6.25
C ASN A 82 -0.19 17.58 5.89
N GLY A 83 -0.57 17.08 4.71
CA GLY A 83 -0.26 15.73 4.25
C GLY A 83 -0.78 15.50 2.85
N ALA A 84 -0.30 14.43 2.20
CA ALA A 84 -0.70 14.10 0.84
C ALA A 84 -2.21 13.86 0.72
N ALA A 85 -2.75 14.16 -0.46
CA ALA A 85 -4.14 13.92 -0.77
C ALA A 85 -4.49 12.43 -0.70
N PRO A 86 -5.72 12.06 -0.30
CA PRO A 86 -6.14 10.66 -0.29
C PRO A 86 -5.88 9.93 -1.61
N VAL A 87 -6.08 10.61 -2.76
CA VAL A 87 -5.80 10.03 -4.08
C VAL A 87 -4.32 9.78 -4.32
N GLU A 88 -3.44 10.63 -3.79
CA GLU A 88 -1.98 10.47 -3.93
C GLU A 88 -1.48 9.27 -3.12
N TYR A 89 -2.06 9.00 -1.95
CA TYR A 89 -1.77 7.77 -1.20
C TYR A 89 -2.15 6.49 -1.98
N VAL A 90 -3.22 6.53 -2.80
CA VAL A 90 -3.55 5.42 -3.70
C VAL A 90 -2.47 5.24 -4.77
N LEU A 91 -1.94 6.32 -5.33
CA LEU A 91 -0.84 6.27 -6.30
C LEU A 91 0.46 5.75 -5.67
N VAL A 92 0.77 6.17 -4.44
CA VAL A 92 1.89 5.65 -3.66
C VAL A 92 1.76 4.14 -3.47
N ALA A 93 0.58 3.66 -3.05
CA ALA A 93 0.31 2.24 -2.88
C ALA A 93 0.50 1.45 -4.19
N LEU A 94 -0.07 1.94 -5.30
CA LEU A 94 0.05 1.30 -6.61
C LEU A 94 1.50 1.27 -7.11
N GLY A 95 2.22 2.39 -7.00
CA GLY A 95 3.64 2.47 -7.36
C GLY A 95 4.49 1.49 -6.55
N GLY A 96 4.21 1.36 -5.25
CA GLY A 96 4.86 0.36 -4.38
C GLY A 96 4.62 -1.07 -4.86
N CYS A 97 3.36 -1.44 -5.13
CA CYS A 97 3.02 -2.78 -5.62
C CYS A 97 3.71 -3.12 -6.95
N LEU A 98 3.71 -2.20 -7.91
CA LEU A 98 4.32 -2.42 -9.23
C LEU A 98 5.83 -2.61 -9.13
N THR A 99 6.51 -1.73 -8.39
CA THR A 99 7.97 -1.79 -8.25
C THR A 99 8.43 -3.03 -7.49
N ALA A 100 7.75 -3.40 -6.40
CA ALA A 100 8.04 -4.64 -5.67
C ALA A 100 7.76 -5.90 -6.52
N GLY A 101 6.69 -5.89 -7.32
CA GLY A 101 6.36 -6.98 -8.24
C GLY A 101 7.45 -7.21 -9.30
N ILE A 102 7.94 -6.13 -9.91
CA ILE A 102 9.05 -6.19 -10.88
C ILE A 102 10.30 -6.80 -10.23
N ALA A 103 10.70 -6.33 -9.05
CA ALA A 103 11.86 -6.85 -8.32
C ALA A 103 11.73 -8.35 -8.01
N SER A 104 10.55 -8.76 -7.55
CA SER A 104 10.26 -10.16 -7.21
C SER A 104 10.34 -11.08 -8.43
N ILE A 105 9.78 -10.65 -9.57
CA ILE A 105 9.82 -11.44 -10.82
C ILE A 105 11.25 -11.49 -11.38
N ALA A 106 11.99 -10.38 -11.35
CA ALA A 106 13.36 -10.32 -11.83
C ALA A 106 14.28 -11.25 -11.02
N GLN A 107 14.18 -11.22 -9.69
CA GLN A 107 14.90 -12.15 -8.81
C GLN A 107 14.59 -13.60 -9.16
N ARG A 108 13.30 -13.96 -9.26
CA ARG A 108 12.86 -15.33 -9.58
C ARG A 108 13.36 -15.81 -10.94
N ARG A 109 13.54 -14.90 -11.90
CA ARG A 109 14.01 -15.20 -13.26
C ARG A 109 15.53 -15.11 -13.42
N GLY A 110 16.28 -14.83 -12.35
CA GLY A 110 17.74 -14.66 -12.45
C GLY A 110 18.16 -13.45 -13.27
N ILE A 111 17.40 -12.35 -13.19
CA ILE A 111 17.69 -11.09 -13.88
C ILE A 111 18.16 -10.06 -12.85
N GLN A 112 19.41 -9.60 -12.95
CA GLN A 112 19.94 -8.54 -12.09
C GLN A 112 19.38 -7.17 -12.51
N LEU A 113 18.67 -6.52 -11.59
CA LEU A 113 18.21 -5.14 -11.78
C LEU A 113 19.33 -4.18 -11.39
N ARG A 114 19.51 -3.13 -12.20
CA ARG A 114 20.35 -1.97 -11.87
C ARG A 114 19.53 -0.85 -11.22
N SER A 115 18.30 -0.64 -11.70
CA SER A 115 17.37 0.34 -11.15
C SER A 115 15.95 0.05 -11.64
N VAL A 116 14.96 0.34 -10.81
CA VAL A 116 13.54 0.39 -11.19
C VAL A 116 12.98 1.72 -10.71
N ARG A 117 12.33 2.46 -11.62
CA ARG A 117 11.63 3.71 -11.30
C ARG A 117 10.25 3.66 -11.94
N ALA A 118 9.22 3.98 -11.17
CA ALA A 118 7.86 4.08 -11.66
C ALA A 118 7.32 5.48 -11.34
N THR A 119 6.68 6.10 -12.33
CA THR A 119 5.85 7.28 -12.17
C THR A 119 4.41 6.85 -12.41
N VAL A 120 3.51 7.16 -11.47
CA VAL A 120 2.11 6.75 -11.52
C VAL A 120 1.26 8.01 -11.41
N GLU A 121 0.32 8.17 -12.33
CA GLU A 121 -0.54 9.36 -12.44
C GLU A 121 -2.00 8.93 -12.50
N ALA A 122 -2.89 9.78 -11.97
CA ALA A 122 -4.33 9.63 -12.15
C ALA A 122 -4.96 10.99 -12.48
N GLY A 123 -5.77 11.01 -13.54
CA GLY A 123 -6.56 12.17 -13.92
C GLY A 123 -7.91 12.20 -13.19
N LYS A 124 -8.31 13.39 -12.72
CA LYS A 124 -9.65 13.64 -12.19
C LYS A 124 -10.21 14.91 -12.80
N THR A 125 -11.31 14.79 -13.56
CA THR A 125 -12.07 15.95 -14.05
C THR A 125 -13.17 16.27 -13.07
N PHE A 126 -13.17 17.47 -12.50
CA PHE A 126 -14.27 17.95 -11.68
C PHE A 126 -15.34 18.56 -12.60
N SER A 127 -16.56 18.04 -12.49
CA SER A 127 -17.75 18.67 -13.07
C SER A 127 -18.49 19.40 -11.96
N ALA A 128 -19.05 20.58 -12.25
CA ALA A 128 -19.91 21.31 -11.30
C ALA A 128 -21.11 20.46 -10.78
N SER A 129 -21.48 19.39 -11.49
CA SER A 129 -22.58 18.49 -11.09
C SER A 129 -22.20 17.39 -10.09
N SER A 130 -20.91 17.13 -9.86
CA SER A 130 -20.44 15.98 -9.06
C SER A 130 -20.55 16.15 -7.54
N ALA A 131 -21.02 17.32 -7.06
CA ALA A 131 -21.19 17.62 -5.64
C ALA A 131 -22.39 16.92 -4.97
N ARG A 132 -23.17 16.11 -5.69
CA ARG A 132 -24.46 15.56 -5.22
C ARG A 132 -24.47 14.09 -4.82
N THR A 133 -23.36 13.36 -4.95
CA THR A 133 -23.32 11.93 -4.61
C THR A 133 -22.29 11.70 -3.50
N PRO A 134 -22.74 11.44 -2.25
CA PRO A 134 -21.81 11.11 -1.18
C PRO A 134 -21.15 9.74 -1.46
N PRO A 135 -19.83 9.60 -1.22
CA PRO A 135 -19.19 8.30 -1.30
C PRO A 135 -19.73 7.37 -0.21
N SER A 136 -20.00 6.11 -0.56
CA SER A 136 -20.35 5.07 0.40
C SER A 136 -19.12 4.65 1.18
N ALA A 137 -18.90 5.26 2.34
CA ALA A 137 -17.96 4.79 3.34
C ALA A 137 -18.67 4.76 4.71
N THR A 138 -18.62 3.61 5.38
CA THR A 138 -19.15 3.48 6.74
C THR A 138 -18.20 4.17 7.72
N VAL A 139 -18.52 5.40 8.09
CA VAL A 139 -17.81 6.17 9.13
C VAL A 139 -18.65 6.12 10.40
N SER A 140 -18.13 5.52 11.47
CA SER A 140 -18.77 5.60 12.80
C SER A 140 -18.33 6.89 13.48
N THR A 141 -19.27 7.81 13.70
CA THR A 141 -19.04 9.02 14.48
C THR A 141 -19.42 8.76 15.93
N ALA A 142 -18.46 8.81 16.85
CA ALA A 142 -18.74 8.82 18.28
C ALA A 142 -18.91 10.28 18.74
N SER A 143 -20.16 10.74 18.81
CA SER A 143 -20.51 12.00 19.50
C SER A 143 -20.59 11.70 21.00
N ARG A 144 -19.96 12.53 21.84
CA ARG A 144 -20.25 12.54 23.28
C ARG A 144 -21.63 13.14 23.54
#